data_AF-A0ABD1RW07-F1
#
_entry.id   AF-A0ABD1RW07-F1
#
_cell.length_a   1.000
_cell.length_b   1.000
_cell.length_c   1.000
_cell.angle_alpha   90.00
_cell.angle_beta   90.00
_cell.angle_gamma   90.00
#
_symmetry.space_group_name_H-M   'P 1'
#
loop_
_entity.id
_entity.type
_entity.pdbx_description
1 polymer ?
#
loop_
_entity_poly.entity_id
_entity_poly.type
_entity_poly.pdbx_seq_one_letter_code
_entity_poly.pdbx_strand_id
1 'polypeptide(L)'
;MNGLADSLYNVYSTMKTAKELWESLDRKYKTEDAGAKKFIIGRFLDYKMVDSKPVISQVQELQVILLEIHAEGMVLSETFQVAAMIEKLPPAWKDFMNYLKHKRKEMNIEELIVKLRIEETTKILKRMGSILKWPKQILWNIVKALRQTRASLGCLGKGRKWVQKEEFSRRNFLKNATTVI
;
A
#
# COMPACT_ATOMS: atom_id res chain seq x y z
N MET A 1 -56.35 8.01 -1.98
CA MET A 1 -54.88 8.06 -2.19
C MET A 1 -54.23 8.03 -0.80
N ASN A 2 -53.12 7.27 -0.61
CA ASN A 2 -52.15 7.36 0.51
C ASN A 2 -52.03 6.18 1.53
N GLY A 3 -52.61 5.00 1.30
CA GLY A 3 -52.48 3.86 2.25
C GLY A 3 -51.07 3.28 2.44
N LEU A 4 -50.15 3.47 1.48
CA LEU A 4 -48.77 2.96 1.54
C LEU A 4 -47.81 3.85 2.34
N ALA A 5 -48.12 5.14 2.50
CA ALA A 5 -47.27 6.07 3.23
C ALA A 5 -47.39 5.91 4.75
N ASP A 6 -48.61 5.60 5.23
CA ASP A 6 -48.90 5.49 6.67
C ASP A 6 -48.23 4.28 7.34
N SER A 7 -48.09 3.14 6.63
CA SER A 7 -47.53 1.93 7.25
C SER A 7 -46.02 2.04 7.49
N LEU A 8 -45.28 2.70 6.58
CA LEU A 8 -43.85 2.96 6.75
C LEU A 8 -43.61 4.06 7.79
N TYR A 9 -44.44 5.11 7.78
CA TYR A 9 -44.34 6.20 8.75
C TYR A 9 -44.52 5.71 10.19
N ASN A 10 -45.53 4.87 10.48
CA ASN A 10 -45.74 4.33 11.82
C ASN A 10 -44.62 3.41 12.33
N VAL A 11 -43.96 2.68 11.44
CA VAL A 11 -42.87 1.74 11.80
C VAL A 11 -41.57 2.48 12.11
N TYR A 12 -41.33 3.62 11.45
CA TYR A 12 -40.06 4.36 11.58
C TYR A 12 -40.17 5.64 12.42
N SER A 13 -41.39 6.14 12.72
CA SER A 13 -41.63 7.29 13.61
C SER A 13 -41.25 7.04 15.07
N THR A 14 -41.08 5.77 15.46
CA THR A 14 -40.59 5.37 16.78
C THR A 14 -39.08 5.57 16.95
N MET A 15 -38.32 5.78 15.87
CA MET A 15 -36.88 6.05 15.94
C MET A 15 -36.64 7.53 16.25
N LYS A 16 -35.88 7.78 17.32
CA LYS A 16 -35.70 9.15 17.87
C LYS A 16 -34.66 9.94 17.11
N THR A 17 -33.78 9.27 16.36
CA THR A 17 -32.69 9.91 15.63
C THR A 17 -32.56 9.42 14.19
N ALA A 18 -32.13 10.31 13.29
CA ALA A 18 -31.80 9.96 11.91
C ALA A 18 -30.69 8.90 11.82
N LYS A 19 -29.80 8.85 12.82
CA LYS A 19 -28.74 7.84 12.94
C LYS A 19 -29.31 6.44 13.17
N GLU A 20 -30.21 6.27 14.13
CA GLU A 20 -30.87 4.99 14.40
C GLU A 20 -31.70 4.52 13.20
N LEU A 21 -32.39 5.45 12.54
CA LEU A 21 -33.14 5.16 11.31
C LEU A 21 -32.20 4.67 10.20
N TRP A 22 -31.09 5.37 9.97
CA TRP A 22 -30.09 4.99 8.98
C TRP A 22 -29.46 3.63 9.32
N GLU A 23 -29.05 3.38 10.55
CA GLU A 23 -28.49 2.09 10.99
C GLU A 23 -29.51 0.94 10.87
N SER A 24 -30.80 1.20 11.14
CA SER A 24 -31.87 0.22 11.00
C SER A 24 -32.17 -0.11 9.54
N LEU A 25 -32.20 0.90 8.66
CA LEU A 25 -32.35 0.73 7.21
C LEU A 25 -31.12 0.03 6.61
N ASP A 26 -29.92 0.47 6.98
CA ASP A 26 -28.65 -0.12 6.57
C ASP A 26 -28.61 -1.60 6.98
N ARG A 27 -29.02 -1.96 8.21
CA ARG A 27 -29.12 -3.35 8.65
C ARG A 27 -30.19 -4.17 7.93
N LYS A 28 -31.34 -3.58 7.59
CA LYS A 28 -32.47 -4.28 6.98
C LYS A 28 -32.29 -4.51 5.48
N TYR A 29 -31.56 -3.61 4.82
CA TYR A 29 -31.37 -3.62 3.36
C TYR A 29 -29.93 -3.88 2.92
N LYS A 30 -28.92 -3.89 3.82
CA LYS A 30 -27.65 -4.56 3.55
C LYS A 30 -27.92 -6.03 3.41
N THR A 31 -27.95 -6.48 2.17
CA THR A 31 -27.69 -7.87 1.85
C THR A 31 -26.22 -8.09 2.14
N GLU A 32 -25.92 -8.64 3.30
CA GLU A 32 -24.59 -9.17 3.60
C GLU A 32 -24.40 -10.38 2.67
N ASP A 33 -23.96 -10.11 1.44
CA ASP A 33 -23.79 -11.14 0.44
C ASP A 33 -22.60 -12.00 0.84
N ALA A 34 -22.88 -13.16 1.42
CA ALA A 34 -21.87 -14.17 1.71
C ALA A 34 -21.05 -14.53 0.44
N GLY A 35 -21.63 -14.34 -0.75
CA GLY A 35 -20.95 -14.40 -2.04
C GLY A 35 -19.87 -13.34 -2.19
N ALA A 36 -20.16 -12.07 -1.89
CA ALA A 36 -19.21 -10.95 -1.96
C ALA A 36 -17.98 -11.16 -1.06
N LYS A 37 -18.19 -11.55 0.20
CA LYS A 37 -17.06 -11.85 1.12
C LYS A 37 -16.18 -12.96 0.59
N LYS A 38 -16.79 -14.08 0.17
CA LYS A 38 -16.06 -15.23 -0.40
C LYS A 38 -15.31 -14.84 -1.68
N PHE A 39 -15.91 -14.02 -2.53
CA PHE A 39 -15.31 -13.55 -3.77
C PHE A 39 -14.08 -12.66 -3.52
N ILE A 40 -14.18 -11.70 -2.59
CA ILE A 40 -13.06 -10.82 -2.24
C ILE A 40 -11.91 -11.63 -1.61
N ILE A 41 -12.22 -12.57 -0.71
CA ILE A 41 -11.21 -13.49 -0.15
C ILE A 41 -10.54 -14.30 -1.26
N GLY A 42 -11.32 -14.86 -2.20
CA GLY A 42 -10.79 -15.59 -3.36
C GLY A 42 -9.83 -14.73 -4.19
N ARG A 43 -10.25 -13.53 -4.57
CA ARG A 43 -9.41 -12.54 -5.27
C ARG A 43 -8.12 -12.25 -4.51
N PHE A 44 -8.20 -12.05 -3.20
CA PHE A 44 -7.02 -11.82 -2.37
C PHE A 44 -6.08 -13.02 -2.39
N LEU A 45 -6.58 -14.24 -2.23
CA LEU A 45 -5.75 -15.45 -2.20
C LEU A 45 -5.08 -15.70 -3.56
N ASP A 46 -5.81 -15.53 -4.65
CA ASP A 46 -5.35 -15.77 -6.02
C ASP A 46 -4.37 -14.70 -6.53
N TYR A 47 -4.41 -13.48 -5.97
CA TYR A 47 -3.54 -12.39 -6.38
C TYR A 47 -2.06 -12.73 -6.17
N LYS A 48 -1.26 -12.65 -7.25
CA LYS A 48 0.20 -12.83 -7.23
C LYS A 48 0.84 -11.75 -8.09
N MET A 49 1.93 -11.16 -7.62
CA MET A 49 2.66 -10.18 -8.42
C MET A 49 3.47 -10.88 -9.51
N VAL A 50 3.62 -10.18 -10.63
CA VAL A 50 4.39 -10.62 -11.79
C VAL A 50 5.61 -9.72 -12.01
N ASP A 51 6.68 -10.30 -12.54
CA ASP A 51 7.95 -9.59 -12.79
C ASP A 51 7.87 -8.56 -13.93
N SER A 52 6.85 -8.66 -14.78
CA SER A 52 6.65 -7.77 -15.94
C SER A 52 6.10 -6.39 -15.57
N LYS A 53 5.62 -6.21 -14.34
CA LYS A 53 5.04 -4.96 -13.86
C LYS A 53 5.85 -4.38 -12.69
N PRO A 54 5.84 -3.05 -12.50
CA PRO A 54 6.37 -2.46 -11.28
C PRO A 54 5.70 -3.04 -10.03
N VAL A 55 6.49 -3.40 -9.03
CA VAL A 55 6.01 -3.90 -7.74
C VAL A 55 5.18 -2.85 -7.04
N ILE A 56 5.53 -1.57 -7.16
CA ILE A 56 4.80 -0.50 -6.47
C ILE A 56 3.37 -0.32 -7.01
N SER A 57 3.16 -0.46 -8.31
CA SER A 57 1.80 -0.47 -8.89
C SER A 57 0.99 -1.64 -8.34
N GLN A 58 1.62 -2.82 -8.31
CA GLN A 58 0.98 -4.05 -7.84
C GLN A 58 0.72 -4.05 -6.32
N VAL A 59 1.52 -3.32 -5.54
CA VAL A 59 1.25 -3.08 -4.12
C VAL A 59 -0.02 -2.25 -3.94
N GLN A 60 -0.24 -1.22 -4.77
CA GLN A 60 -1.45 -0.42 -4.71
C GLN A 60 -2.69 -1.24 -5.07
N GLU A 61 -2.61 -2.10 -6.09
CA GLU A 61 -3.67 -3.06 -6.43
C GLU A 61 -4.01 -3.97 -5.24
N LEU A 62 -3.00 -4.50 -4.54
CA LEU A 62 -3.19 -5.33 -3.35
C LEU A 62 -3.78 -4.55 -2.16
N GLN A 63 -3.39 -3.29 -1.97
CA GLN A 63 -3.97 -2.41 -0.94
C GLN A 63 -5.47 -2.18 -1.19
N VAL A 64 -5.90 -2.04 -2.44
CA VAL A 64 -7.32 -1.94 -2.79
C VAL A 64 -8.08 -3.19 -2.34
N ILE A 65 -7.54 -4.39 -2.60
CA ILE A 65 -8.18 -5.63 -2.15
C ILE A 65 -8.27 -5.70 -0.61
N LEU A 66 -7.22 -5.28 0.11
CA LEU A 66 -7.24 -5.24 1.57
C LEU A 66 -8.27 -4.23 2.11
N LEU A 67 -8.46 -3.10 1.43
CA LEU A 67 -9.50 -2.12 1.76
C LEU A 67 -10.91 -2.67 1.51
N GLU A 68 -11.12 -3.42 0.43
CA GLU A 68 -12.39 -4.12 0.16
C GLU A 68 -12.69 -5.15 1.26
N ILE A 69 -11.70 -5.92 1.70
CA ILE A 69 -11.84 -6.86 2.84
C ILE A 69 -12.28 -6.13 4.10
N HIS A 70 -11.64 -5.00 4.41
CA HIS A 70 -11.98 -4.18 5.57
C HIS A 70 -13.40 -3.57 5.45
N ALA A 71 -13.79 -3.12 4.26
CA ALA A 71 -15.13 -2.57 4.00
C ALA A 71 -16.25 -3.60 4.24
N GLU A 72 -15.98 -4.88 3.98
CA GLU A 72 -16.87 -6.02 4.28
C GLU A 72 -16.86 -6.43 5.77
N GLY A 73 -16.20 -5.66 6.64
CA GLY A 73 -16.14 -5.90 8.08
C GLY A 73 -15.15 -6.98 8.50
N MET A 74 -14.31 -7.48 7.59
CA MET A 74 -13.25 -8.45 7.90
C MET A 74 -11.98 -7.71 8.29
N VAL A 75 -11.57 -7.81 9.55
CA VAL A 75 -10.37 -7.14 10.05
C VAL A 75 -9.18 -8.09 9.98
N LEU A 76 -8.14 -7.71 9.23
CA LEU A 76 -6.86 -8.43 9.16
C LEU A 76 -5.81 -7.71 10.00
N SER A 77 -5.06 -8.46 10.81
CA SER A 77 -3.97 -7.88 11.60
C SER A 77 -2.89 -7.28 10.70
N GLU A 78 -2.23 -6.21 11.16
CA GLU A 78 -1.18 -5.56 10.38
C GLU A 78 -0.03 -6.54 10.04
N THR A 79 0.34 -7.40 11.00
CA THR A 79 1.34 -8.45 10.79
C THR A 79 0.95 -9.42 9.68
N PHE A 80 -0.34 -9.80 9.60
CA PHE A 80 -0.84 -10.66 8.52
C PHE A 80 -0.77 -9.94 7.17
N GLN A 81 -1.18 -8.67 7.10
CA GLN A 81 -1.12 -7.89 5.87
C GLN A 81 0.32 -7.76 5.36
N VAL A 82 1.27 -7.45 6.24
CA VAL A 82 2.70 -7.36 5.90
C VAL A 82 3.23 -8.70 5.39
N ALA A 83 2.95 -9.80 6.09
CA ALA A 83 3.37 -11.13 5.67
C ALA A 83 2.77 -11.51 4.30
N ALA A 84 1.47 -11.27 4.10
CA ALA A 84 0.79 -11.56 2.86
C ALA A 84 1.35 -10.74 1.68
N MET A 85 1.65 -9.46 1.90
CA MET A 85 2.30 -8.62 0.88
C MET A 85 3.69 -9.16 0.50
N ILE A 86 4.47 -9.64 1.47
CA ILE A 86 5.80 -10.22 1.22
C ILE A 86 5.67 -11.52 0.41
N GLU A 87 4.77 -12.43 0.77
CA GLU A 87 4.57 -13.69 0.04
C GLU A 87 4.06 -13.48 -1.38
N LYS A 88 3.39 -12.34 -1.65
CA LYS A 88 2.87 -12.00 -2.97
C LYS A 88 3.90 -11.37 -3.91
N LEU A 89 5.11 -11.04 -3.42
CA LEU A 89 6.17 -10.46 -4.23
C LEU A 89 6.59 -11.38 -5.38
N PRO A 90 7.00 -10.81 -6.53
CA PRO A 90 7.26 -11.61 -7.71
C PRO A 90 8.57 -12.40 -7.58
N PRO A 91 8.76 -13.49 -8.36
CA PRO A 91 9.89 -14.41 -8.21
C PRO A 91 11.27 -13.75 -8.26
N ALA A 92 11.47 -12.71 -9.09
CA ALA A 92 12.75 -12.00 -9.16
C ALA A 92 13.10 -11.23 -7.86
N TRP A 93 12.21 -11.23 -6.86
CA TRP A 93 12.39 -10.62 -5.54
C TRP A 93 12.68 -11.62 -4.43
N LYS A 94 12.96 -12.89 -4.76
CA LYS A 94 13.24 -13.96 -3.79
C LYS A 94 14.27 -13.62 -2.72
N ASP A 95 15.43 -13.07 -3.10
CA ASP A 95 16.47 -12.72 -2.12
C ASP A 95 16.02 -11.62 -1.16
N PHE A 96 15.24 -10.66 -1.67
CA PHE A 96 14.68 -9.60 -0.87
C PHE A 96 13.57 -10.11 0.07
N MET A 97 12.73 -11.04 -0.39
CA MET A 97 11.75 -11.74 0.46
C MET A 97 12.46 -12.44 1.62
N ASN A 98 13.52 -13.21 1.34
CA ASN A 98 14.29 -13.90 2.37
C ASN A 98 14.90 -12.91 3.37
N TYR A 99 15.46 -11.79 2.89
CA TYR A 99 15.94 -10.72 3.75
C TYR A 99 14.86 -10.18 4.69
N LEU A 100 13.63 -9.98 4.20
CA LEU A 100 12.52 -9.51 5.03
C LEU A 100 12.08 -10.57 6.05
N LYS A 101 11.99 -11.84 5.65
CA LYS A 101 11.58 -12.96 6.54
C LYS A 101 12.54 -13.18 7.71
N HIS A 102 13.84 -12.95 7.52
CA HIS A 102 14.84 -13.10 8.58
C HIS A 102 15.01 -11.86 9.46
N LYS A 103 14.24 -10.79 9.22
CA LYS A 103 14.35 -9.57 9.99
C LYS A 103 13.64 -9.71 11.34
N ARG A 104 14.39 -9.55 12.43
CA ARG A 104 13.86 -9.65 13.81
C ARG A 104 12.95 -8.50 14.24
N LYS A 105 13.11 -7.31 13.64
CA LYS A 105 12.29 -6.14 13.97
C LYS A 105 10.94 -6.26 13.25
N GLU A 106 9.85 -6.16 14.01
CA GLU A 106 8.51 -5.99 13.44
C GLU A 106 8.48 -4.80 12.47
N MET A 107 7.70 -4.98 11.42
CA MET A 107 7.60 -4.06 10.30
C MET A 107 6.14 -3.77 10.05
N ASN A 108 5.78 -2.49 10.00
CA ASN A 108 4.46 -2.04 9.62
C ASN A 108 4.35 -1.88 8.08
N ILE A 109 3.14 -1.64 7.58
CA ILE A 109 2.88 -1.57 6.13
C ILE A 109 3.65 -0.41 5.47
N GLU A 110 3.68 0.76 6.11
CA GLU A 110 4.38 1.93 5.57
C GLU A 110 5.89 1.68 5.42
N GLU A 111 6.51 1.10 6.44
CA GLU A 111 7.91 0.70 6.43
C GLU A 111 8.20 -0.30 5.31
N LEU A 112 7.29 -1.24 5.06
CA LEU A 112 7.42 -2.21 3.96
C LEU A 112 7.37 -1.49 2.61
N ILE A 113 6.37 -0.63 2.37
CA ILE A 113 6.20 0.11 1.12
C ILE A 113 7.45 0.95 0.80
N VAL A 114 7.99 1.65 1.79
CA VAL A 114 9.23 2.43 1.62
C VAL A 114 10.39 1.53 1.18
N LYS A 115 10.55 0.36 1.82
CA LYS A 115 11.62 -0.59 1.45
C LYS A 115 11.42 -1.16 0.05
N LEU A 116 10.18 -1.43 -0.36
CA LEU A 116 9.84 -1.87 -1.72
C LEU A 116 10.21 -0.80 -2.76
N ARG A 117 9.88 0.47 -2.52
CA ARG A 117 10.22 1.58 -3.45
C ARG A 117 11.73 1.70 -3.65
N ILE A 118 12.49 1.60 -2.57
CA ILE A 118 13.96 1.68 -2.60
C ILE A 118 14.56 0.50 -3.35
N GLU A 119 14.10 -0.72 -3.08
CA GLU A 119 14.61 -1.93 -3.73
C GLU A 119 14.27 -1.94 -5.22
N GLU A 120 13.06 -1.54 -5.60
CA GLU A 120 12.66 -1.42 -7.00
C GLU A 120 13.55 -0.44 -7.76
N THR A 121 13.75 0.76 -7.19
CA THR A 121 14.66 1.77 -7.75
C THR A 121 16.08 1.22 -7.88
N THR A 122 16.56 0.49 -6.87
CA THR A 122 17.89 -0.13 -6.88
C THR A 122 18.03 -1.14 -8.01
N LYS A 123 17.01 -1.96 -8.26
CA LYS A 123 17.01 -2.94 -9.36
C LYS A 123 16.98 -2.26 -10.72
N ILE A 124 16.17 -1.20 -10.89
CA ILE A 124 16.12 -0.40 -12.11
C ILE A 124 17.49 0.21 -12.40
N LEU A 125 18.12 0.84 -11.41
CA LEU A 125 19.45 1.46 -11.58
C LEU A 125 20.53 0.43 -11.95
N LYS A 126 20.51 -0.77 -11.36
CA LYS A 126 21.44 -1.84 -11.74
C LYS A 126 21.24 -2.29 -13.19
N ARG A 127 19.99 -2.43 -13.63
CA ARG A 127 19.65 -2.76 -15.03
C ARG A 127 20.10 -1.66 -15.98
N MET A 128 19.75 -0.40 -15.69
CA MET A 128 20.16 0.76 -16.49
C MET A 128 21.67 0.94 -16.55
N GLY A 129 22.38 0.80 -15.42
CA GLY A 129 23.83 0.89 -15.38
C GLY A 129 24.53 -0.18 -16.22
N SER A 130 23.92 -1.36 -16.33
CA SER A 130 24.40 -2.44 -17.21
C SER A 130 24.16 -2.13 -18.69
N ILE A 131 23.01 -1.56 -19.03
CA ILE A 131 22.63 -1.17 -20.41
C ILE A 131 23.46 0.02 -20.89
N LEU A 132 23.51 1.07 -20.08
CA LEU A 132 24.14 2.36 -20.40
C LEU A 132 25.64 2.37 -20.06
N LYS A 133 26.21 1.26 -19.58
CA LYS A 133 27.62 1.10 -19.18
C LYS A 133 28.14 2.25 -18.30
N TRP A 134 27.40 2.60 -17.25
CA TRP A 134 27.78 3.72 -16.37
C TRP A 134 29.09 3.42 -15.63
N PRO A 135 29.94 4.45 -15.38
CA PRO A 135 31.07 4.31 -14.48
C PRO A 135 30.62 3.79 -13.12
N LYS A 136 31.26 2.72 -12.62
CA LYS A 136 30.90 2.05 -11.35
C LYS A 136 30.81 3.03 -10.16
N GLN A 137 31.62 4.09 -10.17
CA GLN A 137 31.65 5.12 -9.13
C GLN A 137 30.34 5.91 -9.04
N ILE A 138 29.74 6.26 -10.18
CA ILE A 138 28.49 7.04 -10.21
C ILE A 138 27.32 6.18 -9.70
N LEU A 139 27.23 4.94 -10.16
CA LEU A 139 26.24 3.97 -9.68
C LEU A 139 26.38 3.76 -8.16
N TRP A 140 27.61 3.61 -7.67
CA TRP A 140 27.88 3.41 -6.25
C TRP A 140 27.49 4.63 -5.40
N ASN A 141 27.75 5.85 -5.86
CA ASN A 141 27.35 7.08 -5.16
C ASN A 141 25.83 7.19 -5.03
N ILE A 142 25.08 6.90 -6.10
CA ILE A 142 23.61 6.92 -6.11
C ILE A 142 23.05 5.84 -5.17
N VAL A 143 23.52 4.59 -5.31
CA VAL A 143 23.07 3.48 -4.45
C VAL A 143 23.40 3.74 -2.99
N LYS A 144 24.57 4.33 -2.70
CA LYS A 144 24.94 4.73 -1.33
C LYS A 144 24.00 5.82 -0.80
N ALA A 145 23.69 6.85 -1.57
CA ALA A 145 22.76 7.91 -1.15
C ALA A 145 21.35 7.37 -0.82
N LEU A 146 20.86 6.42 -1.62
CA LEU A 146 19.60 5.72 -1.36
C LEU A 146 19.66 4.88 -0.07
N ARG A 147 20.77 4.18 0.19
CA ARG A 147 20.99 3.44 1.45
C ARG A 147 21.10 4.36 2.68
N GLN A 148 21.74 5.52 2.54
CA GLN A 148 21.82 6.51 3.62
C GLN A 148 20.43 7.08 3.96
N THR A 149 19.58 7.25 2.94
CA THR A 149 18.18 7.65 3.10
C THR A 149 17.35 6.54 3.77
N ARG A 150 17.64 5.26 3.49
CA ARG A 150 17.06 4.11 4.21
C ARG A 150 17.42 4.09 5.70
N ALA A 151 18.67 4.41 6.05
CA ALA A 151 19.12 4.46 7.45
C ALA A 151 18.44 5.57 8.24
N SER A 152 18.29 6.76 7.64
CA SER A 152 17.59 7.89 8.28
C SER A 152 16.08 7.67 8.43
N LEU A 153 15.43 6.97 7.49
CA LEU A 153 14.01 6.60 7.59
C LEU A 153 13.75 5.52 8.67
N GLY A 154 14.72 4.64 8.92
CA GLY A 154 14.65 3.68 10.04
C GLY A 154 14.69 4.31 11.43
N CYS A 155 15.11 5.58 11.54
CA CYS A 155 15.21 6.32 12.79
C CYS A 155 14.06 7.33 13.01
N LEU A 156 13.23 7.63 11.99
CA LEU A 156 12.14 8.62 12.09
C LEU A 156 10.84 8.00 12.64
N GLY A 157 10.92 7.39 13.81
CA GLY A 157 9.75 7.18 14.65
C GLY A 157 9.47 8.43 15.47
N LYS A 158 8.69 9.39 14.92
CA LYS A 158 7.86 10.43 15.59
C LYS A 158 7.77 11.71 14.73
N GLY A 159 6.55 12.06 14.30
CA GLY A 159 6.11 13.46 14.14
C GLY A 159 6.35 14.16 12.79
N ARG A 160 5.26 14.33 12.03
CA ARG A 160 4.92 15.38 11.04
C ARG A 160 6.07 16.21 10.40
N LYS A 161 6.31 15.99 9.09
CA LYS A 161 6.50 17.03 8.04
C LYS A 161 6.76 16.36 6.68
N TRP A 162 5.69 15.99 5.97
CA TRP A 162 5.80 15.37 4.65
C TRP A 162 5.83 16.35 3.46
N VAL A 163 5.59 17.66 3.68
CA VAL A 163 5.49 18.64 2.57
C VAL A 163 6.83 19.34 2.25
N GLN A 164 7.82 19.36 3.14
CA GLN A 164 9.10 20.06 2.88
C GLN A 164 10.16 19.19 2.17
N LYS A 165 10.00 17.87 2.12
CA LYS A 165 11.04 16.96 1.63
C LYS A 165 11.01 16.76 0.10
N GLU A 166 9.85 16.92 -0.54
CA GLU A 166 9.75 16.90 -2.01
C GLU A 166 10.44 18.10 -2.66
N GLU A 167 10.40 19.29 -2.05
CA GLU A 167 11.11 20.47 -2.55
C GLU A 167 12.65 20.37 -2.41
N PHE A 168 13.14 19.64 -1.41
CA PHE A 168 14.58 19.43 -1.22
C PHE A 168 15.14 18.43 -2.25
N SER A 169 14.37 17.39 -2.58
CA SER A 169 14.72 16.44 -3.65
C SER A 169 14.65 17.09 -5.04
N ARG A 170 13.62 17.89 -5.33
CA ARG A 170 13.52 18.62 -6.61
C ARG A 170 14.64 19.65 -6.79
N ARG A 171 15.03 20.37 -5.72
CA ARG A 171 16.15 21.34 -5.78
C ARG A 171 17.51 20.68 -6.04
N ASN A 172 17.78 19.49 -5.51
CA ASN A 172 19.04 18.79 -5.77
C ASN A 172 19.08 18.13 -7.16
N PHE A 173 17.92 17.73 -7.71
CA PHE A 173 17.85 17.19 -9.07
C PHE A 173 18.10 18.27 -10.12
N LEU A 174 17.53 19.48 -9.96
CA LEU A 174 17.73 20.60 -10.88
C LEU A 174 19.15 21.20 -10.81
N LYS A 175 19.74 21.31 -9.60
CA LYS A 175 21.11 21.83 -9.45
C LYS A 175 22.17 20.99 -10.15
N ASN A 176 21.96 19.67 -10.24
CA ASN A 176 22.87 18.77 -10.94
C ASN A 176 22.65 18.73 -12.46
N ALA A 177 21.54 19.26 -12.97
CA ALA A 177 21.27 19.34 -14.41
C ALA A 177 21.88 20.61 -15.05
N THR A 178 22.11 21.68 -14.28
CA THR A 178 22.63 22.97 -14.79
C THR A 178 24.16 23.10 -14.72
N THR A 179 24.88 22.10 -14.18
CA THR A 179 26.36 22.15 -14.04
C THR A 179 27.08 21.41 -15.19
N VAL A 180 26.38 21.07 -16.26
CA VAL A 180 26.97 20.46 -17.47
C VAL A 180 26.44 21.18 -18.71
N ILE A 181 26.87 22.43 -18.90
CA ILE A 181 27.10 23.06 -20.20
C ILE A 181 28.41 23.83 -20.07
#